data_AF-A0A1G8W4C7-F1
#
_entry.id   AF-A0A1G8W4C7-F1
#
_cell.length_a   1.000
_cell.length_b   1.000
_cell.length_c   1.000
_cell.angle_alpha   90.00
_cell.angle_beta   90.00
_cell.angle_gamma   90.00
#
_symmetry.space_group_name_H-M   'P 1'
#
loop_
_entity.id
_entity.type
_entity.pdbx_description
1 polymer ?
#
loop_
_entity_poly.entity_id
_entity_poly.type
_entity_poly.pdbx_seq_one_letter_code
_entity_poly.pdbx_strand_id
1 'polypeptide(L)'
;MFEAMAESEPEPEPVSVGLACAYPGRNRLGGAVPLQQLSAQSIAESGLDLLLVCGVTPKQAEAITKACENCGCILAFVDSHCGDESVAWNVMANLKGKLEAHEMPANLGVADVRALANSADALLAFDCDASLFDFLRATPQNRHCGVIYLASGTIGLARYGEMNRAIAGLLSPSAYFVSSVYSASTREYIALVGVRYP
;
A
#
# COMPACT_ATOMS: atom_id res chain seq x y z
N MET A 1 -43.49 -22.54 12.79
CA MET A 1 -42.83 -21.32 13.32
C MET A 1 -41.35 -21.64 13.28
N PHE A 2 -40.65 -21.19 12.24
CA PHE A 2 -39.21 -21.44 12.08
C PHE A 2 -38.49 -20.19 12.57
N GLU A 3 -37.84 -20.28 13.73
CA GLU A 3 -36.88 -19.28 14.16
C GLU A 3 -35.64 -19.42 13.26
N ALA A 4 -35.43 -18.42 12.39
CA ALA A 4 -34.18 -18.28 11.69
C ALA A 4 -33.12 -17.83 12.72
N MET A 5 -32.27 -18.78 13.13
CA MET A 5 -31.03 -18.46 13.81
C MET A 5 -30.16 -17.71 12.79
N ALA A 6 -30.10 -16.39 12.92
CA ALA A 6 -29.07 -15.59 12.28
C ALA A 6 -27.73 -16.04 12.86
N GLU A 7 -27.02 -16.89 12.11
CA GLU A 7 -25.58 -17.07 12.31
C GLU A 7 -24.95 -15.68 12.12
N SER A 8 -24.52 -15.08 13.22
CA SER A 8 -23.70 -13.87 13.16
C SER A 8 -22.43 -14.24 12.41
N GLU A 9 -22.29 -13.76 11.17
CA GLU A 9 -21.03 -13.85 10.43
C GLU A 9 -19.92 -13.32 11.35
N PRO A 10 -18.81 -14.06 11.51
CA PRO A 10 -17.72 -13.60 12.36
C PRO A 10 -17.25 -12.25 11.82
N GLU A 11 -17.25 -11.22 12.67
CA GLU A 11 -16.67 -9.93 12.30
C GLU A 11 -15.22 -10.18 11.84
N PRO A 12 -14.82 -9.67 10.67
CA PRO A 12 -13.48 -9.89 10.16
C PRO A 12 -12.47 -9.33 11.18
N GLU A 13 -11.46 -10.13 11.53
CA GLU A 13 -10.42 -9.70 12.46
C GLU A 13 -9.82 -8.37 11.97
N PRO A 14 -9.65 -7.38 12.88
CA PRO A 14 -9.12 -6.08 12.51
C PRO A 14 -7.68 -6.23 12.02
N VAL A 15 -7.42 -5.72 10.82
CA VAL A 15 -6.08 -5.69 10.25
C VAL A 15 -5.23 -4.69 11.02
N SER A 16 -3.98 -5.04 11.31
CA SER A 16 -3.00 -4.18 11.97
C SER A 16 -1.85 -3.85 11.02
N VAL A 17 -1.74 -2.59 10.59
CA VAL A 17 -0.69 -2.12 9.66
C VAL A 17 0.29 -1.19 10.37
N GLY A 18 1.58 -1.51 10.34
CA GLY A 18 2.65 -0.63 10.83
C GLY A 18 3.24 0.24 9.72
N LEU A 19 3.66 1.46 10.07
CA LEU A 19 4.43 2.33 9.18
C LEU A 19 5.80 2.57 9.78
N ALA A 20 6.86 2.54 8.96
CA ALA A 20 8.18 2.96 9.39
C ALA A 20 8.89 3.77 8.31
N CYS A 21 9.51 4.89 8.69
CA CYS A 21 10.28 5.68 7.74
C CYS A 21 11.46 6.40 8.42
N ALA A 22 12.52 6.66 7.68
CA ALA A 22 13.69 7.40 8.18
C ALA A 22 13.35 8.85 8.54
N TYR A 23 12.40 9.44 7.83
CA TYR A 23 11.94 10.79 8.05
C TYR A 23 10.42 10.73 8.20
N PRO A 24 9.90 10.40 9.40
CA PRO A 24 8.49 10.55 9.64
C PRO A 24 8.18 12.02 9.42
N GLY A 25 7.46 12.34 8.35
CA GLY A 25 6.96 13.69 8.12
C GLY A 25 6.25 14.16 9.40
N ARG A 26 6.12 15.48 9.59
CA ARG A 26 5.51 16.11 10.78
C ARG A 26 4.05 15.67 11.11
N ASN A 27 3.52 14.63 10.46
CA ASN A 27 2.15 14.17 10.58
C ASN A 27 1.97 13.07 11.62
N ARG A 28 1.09 13.37 12.56
CA ARG A 28 0.71 12.61 13.76
C ARG A 28 -0.32 11.51 13.47
N LEU A 29 -0.22 10.82 12.33
CA LEU A 29 -1.04 9.62 12.13
C LEU A 29 -0.43 8.52 13.01
N GLY A 30 -1.09 8.27 14.14
CA GLY A 30 -0.62 7.33 15.16
C GLY A 30 -0.33 5.96 14.54
N GLY A 31 0.88 5.47 14.72
CA GLY A 31 1.34 4.19 14.14
C GLY A 31 2.66 4.23 13.39
N ALA A 32 3.31 5.41 13.30
CA ALA A 32 4.68 5.50 12.82
C ALA A 32 5.66 4.93 13.85
N VAL A 33 6.27 3.78 13.55
CA VAL A 33 7.36 3.21 14.35
C VAL A 33 8.68 3.79 13.82
N PRO A 34 9.48 4.47 14.65
CA PRO A 34 10.81 4.93 14.23
C PRO A 34 11.66 3.74 13.78
N LEU A 35 12.39 3.88 12.67
CA LEU A 35 13.24 2.80 12.14
C LEU A 35 14.24 2.28 13.19
N GLN A 36 14.74 3.13 14.07
CA GLN A 36 15.70 2.76 15.12
C GLN A 36 15.08 1.86 16.21
N GLN A 37 13.74 1.82 16.28
CA GLN A 37 13.00 1.00 17.25
C GLN A 37 12.50 -0.30 16.63
N LEU A 38 12.68 -0.51 15.32
CA LEU A 38 12.33 -1.77 14.67
C LEU A 38 13.36 -2.85 15.02
N SER A 39 12.91 -3.83 15.80
CA SER A 39 13.62 -5.06 16.15
C SER A 39 12.69 -6.25 15.94
N ALA A 40 13.24 -7.46 15.83
CA ALA A 40 12.42 -8.68 15.73
C ALA A 40 11.43 -8.81 16.90
N GLN A 41 11.86 -8.44 18.10
CA GLN A 41 11.02 -8.46 19.29
C GLN A 41 9.88 -7.43 19.19
N SER A 42 10.19 -6.17 18.83
CA SER A 42 9.17 -5.13 18.74
C SER A 42 8.14 -5.39 17.64
N ILE A 43 8.55 -5.97 16.51
CA ILE A 43 7.63 -6.33 15.42
C ILE A 43 6.71 -7.48 15.87
N ALA A 44 7.28 -8.51 16.51
CA ALA A 44 6.49 -9.63 17.04
C ALA A 44 5.51 -9.18 18.13
N GLU A 45 5.94 -8.34 19.06
CA GLU A 45 5.09 -7.79 20.13
C GLU A 45 3.97 -6.87 19.60
N SER A 46 4.19 -6.24 18.44
CA SER A 46 3.19 -5.35 17.82
C SER A 46 2.05 -6.10 17.12
N GLY A 47 2.22 -7.41 16.83
CA GLY A 47 1.18 -8.22 16.17
C GLY A 47 0.73 -7.66 14.82
N LEU A 48 1.66 -7.12 14.02
CA LEU A 48 1.36 -6.49 12.75
C LEU A 48 1.14 -7.52 11.64
N ASP A 49 0.08 -7.35 10.85
CA ASP A 49 -0.16 -8.14 9.64
C ASP A 49 0.72 -7.65 8.47
N LEU A 50 0.96 -6.33 8.42
CA LEU A 50 1.71 -5.65 7.37
C LEU A 50 2.57 -4.53 7.95
N LEU A 51 3.82 -4.45 7.52
CA LEU A 51 4.74 -3.35 7.78
C LEU A 51 5.13 -2.68 6.46
N LEU A 52 4.76 -1.40 6.32
CA LEU A 52 5.14 -0.55 5.21
C LEU A 52 6.35 0.30 5.59
N VAL A 53 7.43 0.23 4.80
CA VAL A 53 8.72 0.83 5.16
C VAL A 53 9.27 1.73 4.06
N CYS A 54 9.71 2.96 4.39
CA CYS A 54 10.45 3.83 3.47
C CYS A 54 11.80 4.32 4.01
N GLY A 55 12.72 4.68 3.11
CA GLY A 55 13.95 5.41 3.45
C GLY A 55 14.98 4.60 4.25
N VAL A 56 15.03 3.28 4.07
CA VAL A 56 15.98 2.41 4.78
C VAL A 56 17.27 2.21 4.01
N THR A 57 18.38 2.07 4.73
CA THR A 57 19.64 1.60 4.14
C THR A 57 19.56 0.09 3.84
N PRO A 58 20.36 -0.47 2.92
CA PRO A 58 20.37 -1.91 2.64
C PRO A 58 20.59 -2.80 3.87
N LYS A 59 21.45 -2.34 4.81
CA LYS A 59 21.68 -3.05 6.08
C LYS A 59 20.44 -3.07 6.97
N GLN A 60 19.69 -1.97 7.02
CA GLN A 60 18.43 -1.90 7.77
C GLN A 60 17.36 -2.75 7.09
N ALA A 61 17.25 -2.69 5.76
CA ALA A 61 16.32 -3.51 5.00
C ALA A 61 16.52 -5.00 5.30
N GLU A 62 17.77 -5.50 5.25
CA GLU A 62 18.08 -6.90 5.57
C GLU A 62 17.67 -7.29 7.00
N ALA A 63 17.94 -6.42 7.97
CA ALA A 63 17.58 -6.66 9.37
C ALA A 63 16.05 -6.69 9.58
N ILE A 64 15.31 -5.79 8.93
CA ILE A 64 13.85 -5.72 9.00
C ILE A 64 13.21 -6.92 8.29
N THR A 65 13.73 -7.32 7.13
CA THR A 65 13.26 -8.53 6.41
C THR A 65 13.35 -9.76 7.30
N LYS A 66 14.52 -10.02 7.89
CA LYS A 66 14.71 -11.16 8.81
C LYS A 66 13.79 -11.10 10.02
N ALA A 67 13.56 -9.89 10.54
CA ALA A 67 12.66 -9.69 11.67
C ALA A 67 11.20 -10.02 11.32
N CYS A 68 10.71 -9.54 10.17
CA CYS A 68 9.35 -9.81 9.69
C CYS A 68 9.11 -11.28 9.34
N GLU A 69 10.08 -11.94 8.69
CA GLU A 69 10.00 -13.37 8.36
C GLU A 69 9.79 -14.26 9.59
N ASN A 70 10.46 -13.93 10.69
CA ASN A 70 10.37 -14.71 11.94
C ASN A 70 9.02 -14.60 12.66
N CYS A 71 8.24 -13.55 12.38
CA CYS A 71 6.95 -13.30 13.04
C CYS A 71 5.76 -13.39 12.08
N GLY A 72 5.98 -13.74 10.80
CA GLY A 72 4.92 -13.85 9.81
C GLY A 72 4.33 -12.51 9.35
N CYS A 73 4.95 -11.39 9.72
CA CYS A 73 4.53 -10.05 9.29
C CYS A 73 4.89 -9.85 7.82
N ILE A 74 3.96 -9.33 7.02
CA ILE A 74 4.25 -8.96 5.64
C ILE A 74 5.07 -7.70 5.62
N LEU A 75 6.10 -7.67 4.79
CA LEU A 75 6.95 -6.51 4.62
C LEU A 75 6.83 -5.98 3.20
N ALA A 76 6.67 -4.66 3.07
CA ALA A 76 6.73 -3.98 1.78
C ALA A 76 7.57 -2.71 1.92
N PHE A 77 8.68 -2.67 1.18
CA PHE A 77 9.51 -1.47 1.03
C PHE A 77 8.92 -0.59 -0.06
N VAL A 78 8.65 0.67 0.26
CA VAL A 78 7.99 1.63 -0.62
C VAL A 78 8.93 2.82 -0.82
N ASP A 79 9.33 3.02 -2.07
CA ASP A 79 10.17 4.14 -2.48
C ASP A 79 9.37 5.19 -3.25
N SER A 80 9.81 6.44 -3.19
CA SER A 80 9.24 7.51 -4.02
C SER A 80 9.84 7.49 -5.42
N HIS A 81 9.00 7.58 -6.45
CA HIS A 81 9.49 7.62 -7.82
C HIS A 81 10.33 8.87 -8.13
N CYS A 82 10.14 9.97 -7.38
CA CYS A 82 10.83 11.25 -7.57
C CYS A 82 11.88 11.53 -6.49
N GLY A 83 12.11 10.59 -5.57
CA GLY A 83 13.01 10.77 -4.43
C GLY A 83 12.44 11.65 -3.30
N ASP A 84 11.23 12.21 -3.46
CA ASP A 84 10.52 12.89 -2.39
C ASP A 84 9.84 11.87 -1.48
N GLU A 85 10.44 11.60 -0.33
CA GLU A 85 9.94 10.64 0.66
C GLU A 85 8.56 10.99 1.22
N SER A 86 8.13 12.26 1.12
CA SER A 86 6.77 12.64 1.54
C SER A 86 5.71 11.95 0.68
N VAL A 87 6.01 11.64 -0.59
CA VAL A 87 5.12 10.89 -1.49
C VAL A 87 4.97 9.45 -1.01
N ALA A 88 6.08 8.79 -0.67
CA ALA A 88 6.07 7.44 -0.12
C ALA A 88 5.28 7.39 1.19
N TRP A 89 5.53 8.35 2.09
CA TRP A 89 4.77 8.49 3.33
C TRP A 89 3.26 8.65 3.09
N ASN A 90 2.85 9.54 2.17
CA ASN A 90 1.44 9.77 1.86
C ASN A 90 0.76 8.49 1.35
N VAL A 91 1.41 7.77 0.43
CA VAL A 91 0.91 6.51 -0.11
C VAL A 91 0.76 5.47 1.00
N MET A 92 1.80 5.26 1.81
CA MET A 92 1.75 4.28 2.90
C MET A 92 0.70 4.62 3.95
N ALA A 93 0.57 5.89 4.34
CA ALA A 93 -0.40 6.32 5.34
C ALA A 93 -1.85 6.16 4.88
N ASN A 94 -2.14 6.47 3.60
CA ASN A 94 -3.47 6.27 3.03
C ASN A 94 -3.78 4.78 2.82
N LEU A 95 -2.79 3.95 2.48
CA LEU A 95 -2.95 2.49 2.42
C LEU A 95 -3.25 1.89 3.79
N LYS A 96 -2.49 2.25 4.83
CA LYS A 96 -2.79 1.88 6.22
C LYS A 96 -4.22 2.27 6.58
N GLY A 97 -4.57 3.54 6.37
CA GLY A 97 -5.90 4.05 6.65
C GLY A 97 -7.00 3.23 5.96
N LYS A 98 -6.83 2.93 4.66
CA LYS A 98 -7.81 2.12 3.93
C LYS A 98 -7.94 0.69 4.46
N LEU A 99 -6.81 0.04 4.72
CA LEU A 99 -6.79 -1.36 5.18
C LEU A 99 -7.41 -1.53 6.57
N GLU A 100 -7.31 -0.51 7.42
CA GLU A 100 -7.83 -0.52 8.79
C GLU A 100 -9.24 0.08 8.93
N ALA A 101 -9.71 0.86 7.96
CA ALA A 101 -10.96 1.60 8.07
C ALA A 101 -12.23 0.75 7.86
N HIS A 102 -12.10 -0.51 7.42
CA HIS A 102 -13.22 -1.43 7.15
C HIS A 102 -14.35 -0.80 6.28
N GLU A 103 -13.99 0.13 5.39
CA GLU A 103 -14.94 0.87 4.55
C GLU A 103 -15.12 0.25 3.17
N MET A 104 -16.30 0.47 2.59
CA MET A 104 -16.64 0.00 1.25
C MET A 104 -16.04 0.92 0.15
N PRO A 105 -15.53 0.35 -0.96
CA PRO A 105 -15.45 -1.08 -1.25
C PRO A 105 -14.35 -1.77 -0.43
N ALA A 106 -14.65 -2.94 0.12
CA ALA A 106 -13.70 -3.80 0.83
C ALA A 106 -12.97 -4.75 -0.15
N ASN A 107 -12.43 -4.18 -1.23
CA ASN A 107 -11.79 -4.93 -2.32
C ASN A 107 -10.25 -4.77 -2.35
N LEU A 108 -9.69 -4.12 -1.33
CA LEU A 108 -8.26 -4.00 -1.11
C LEU A 108 -7.94 -4.56 0.28
N GLY A 109 -7.06 -5.55 0.33
CA GLY A 109 -6.59 -6.19 1.53
C GLY A 109 -5.07 -6.34 1.57
N VAL A 110 -4.58 -6.80 2.71
CA VAL A 110 -3.15 -7.00 2.97
C VAL A 110 -2.52 -8.02 2.00
N ALA A 111 -3.29 -9.01 1.55
CA ALA A 111 -2.87 -9.98 0.55
C ALA A 111 -2.53 -9.34 -0.81
N ASP A 112 -3.18 -8.24 -1.18
CA ASP A 112 -2.92 -7.53 -2.44
C ASP A 112 -1.56 -6.83 -2.40
N VAL A 113 -1.25 -6.19 -1.27
CA VAL A 113 0.05 -5.57 -1.03
C VAL A 113 1.15 -6.63 -1.05
N ARG A 114 0.93 -7.77 -0.38
CA ARG A 114 1.87 -8.92 -0.40
C ARG A 114 2.09 -9.42 -1.82
N ALA A 115 1.01 -9.64 -2.58
CA ALA A 115 1.10 -10.14 -3.94
C ALA A 115 1.91 -9.20 -4.84
N LEU A 116 1.66 -7.89 -4.72
CA LEU A 116 2.41 -6.88 -5.46
C LEU A 116 3.89 -6.88 -5.06
N ALA A 117 4.18 -6.83 -3.75
CA ALA A 117 5.54 -6.84 -3.19
C ALA A 117 6.35 -8.07 -3.62
N ASN A 118 5.74 -9.25 -3.64
CA ASN A 118 6.41 -10.49 -4.04
C ASN A 118 6.66 -10.60 -5.55
N SER A 119 5.92 -9.85 -6.36
CA SER A 119 5.97 -9.93 -7.83
C SER A 119 6.93 -8.95 -8.48
N ALA A 120 7.37 -7.94 -7.70
CA ALA A 120 8.12 -6.78 -8.13
C ALA A 120 9.51 -6.73 -7.48
N ASP A 121 10.47 -6.11 -8.17
CA ASP A 121 11.78 -5.82 -7.59
C ASP A 121 11.77 -4.54 -6.75
N ALA A 122 10.82 -3.63 -7.05
CA ALA A 122 10.61 -2.38 -6.31
C ALA A 122 9.13 -1.98 -6.29
N LEU A 123 8.71 -1.32 -5.22
CA LEU A 123 7.39 -0.66 -5.13
C LEU A 123 7.57 0.85 -5.13
N LEU A 124 6.96 1.52 -6.11
CA LEU A 124 7.08 2.96 -6.31
C LEU A 124 5.77 3.67 -5.97
N ALA A 125 5.89 4.73 -5.16
CA ALA A 125 4.82 5.56 -4.67
C ALA A 125 4.57 6.80 -5.57
N PHE A 126 3.29 7.08 -5.78
CA PHE A 126 2.79 8.24 -6.52
C PHE A 126 1.58 8.84 -5.80
N ASP A 127 1.54 10.17 -5.71
CA ASP A 127 0.37 10.93 -5.21
C ASP A 127 -0.05 12.05 -6.19
N CYS A 128 0.48 12.02 -7.43
CA CYS A 128 0.15 12.96 -8.51
C CYS A 128 -0.08 12.22 -9.87
N ASP A 129 -1.19 12.50 -10.56
CA ASP A 129 -1.69 11.78 -11.74
C ASP A 129 -0.68 11.93 -12.88
N ALA A 130 -0.18 13.15 -13.08
CA ALA A 130 0.82 13.46 -14.09
C ALA A 130 2.06 12.57 -13.93
N SER A 131 2.60 12.46 -12.71
CA SER A 131 3.78 11.65 -12.45
C SER A 131 3.54 10.15 -12.66
N LEU A 132 2.37 9.64 -12.25
CA LEU A 132 2.00 8.25 -12.48
C LEU A 132 1.92 7.95 -13.97
N PHE A 133 1.21 8.78 -14.73
CA PHE A 133 1.03 8.55 -16.16
C PHE A 133 2.30 8.76 -16.97
N ASP A 134 3.13 9.74 -16.61
CA ASP A 134 4.43 9.93 -17.24
C ASP A 134 5.34 8.71 -17.01
N PHE A 135 5.35 8.18 -15.78
CA PHE A 135 6.08 6.96 -15.45
C PHE A 135 5.58 5.74 -16.23
N LEU A 136 4.27 5.49 -16.22
CA LEU A 136 3.66 4.33 -16.90
C LEU A 136 3.83 4.38 -18.42
N ARG A 137 3.93 5.58 -19.03
CA ARG A 137 4.20 5.73 -20.47
C ARG A 137 5.68 5.60 -20.80
N ALA A 138 6.56 6.08 -19.93
CA ALA A 138 8.00 6.05 -20.13
C ALA A 138 8.60 4.65 -19.91
N THR A 139 7.93 3.81 -19.13
CA THR A 139 8.40 2.47 -18.75
C THR A 139 7.73 1.39 -19.60
N PRO A 140 8.48 0.40 -20.13
CA PRO A 140 7.91 -0.72 -20.87
C PRO A 140 6.82 -1.47 -20.09
N GLN A 141 5.68 -1.75 -20.74
CA GLN A 141 4.51 -2.35 -20.08
C GLN A 141 4.80 -3.68 -19.36
N ASN A 142 5.72 -4.48 -19.91
CA ASN A 142 6.12 -5.77 -19.33
C ASN A 142 6.91 -5.65 -18.02
N ARG A 143 7.34 -4.43 -17.65
CA ARG A 143 8.01 -4.15 -16.38
C ARG A 143 7.04 -3.77 -15.27
N HIS A 144 5.78 -3.44 -15.60
CA HIS A 144 4.75 -3.18 -14.60
C HIS A 144 4.19 -4.51 -14.11
N CYS A 145 4.48 -4.87 -12.85
CA CYS A 145 3.93 -6.06 -12.21
C CYS A 145 2.49 -5.84 -11.78
N GLY A 146 2.18 -4.61 -11.38
CA GLY A 146 0.83 -4.20 -11.05
C GLY A 146 0.74 -2.82 -10.44
N VAL A 147 -0.49 -2.41 -10.18
CA VAL A 147 -0.83 -1.13 -9.58
C VAL A 147 -1.91 -1.34 -8.52
N ILE A 148 -1.71 -0.76 -7.34
CA ILE A 148 -2.78 -0.49 -6.38
C ILE A 148 -3.09 0.99 -6.47
N TYR A 149 -4.29 1.34 -6.93
CA TYR A 149 -4.78 2.71 -7.00
C TYR A 149 -5.83 2.95 -5.93
N LEU A 150 -5.74 4.08 -5.26
CA LEU A 150 -6.68 4.46 -4.21
C LEU A 150 -7.10 5.91 -4.42
N ALA A 151 -8.38 6.12 -4.72
CA ALA A 151 -8.96 7.45 -4.88
C ALA A 151 -9.53 7.96 -3.55
N SER A 152 -9.54 9.28 -3.37
CA SER A 152 -10.31 9.93 -2.31
C SER A 152 -11.81 9.75 -2.50
N GLY A 153 -12.55 9.63 -1.41
CA GLY A 153 -14.02 9.67 -1.42
C GLY A 153 -14.61 10.98 -1.95
N THR A 154 -13.80 12.04 -2.10
CA THR A 154 -14.22 13.31 -2.71
C THR A 154 -14.21 13.28 -4.24
N ILE A 155 -13.59 12.26 -4.87
CA ILE A 155 -13.57 12.12 -6.32
C ILE A 155 -14.90 11.57 -6.82
N GLY A 156 -15.48 12.25 -7.81
CA GLY A 156 -16.70 11.78 -8.48
C GLY A 156 -16.50 10.50 -9.30
N LEU A 157 -17.53 9.66 -9.37
CA LEU A 157 -17.51 8.36 -10.05
C LEU A 157 -17.03 8.43 -11.52
N ALA A 158 -17.35 9.51 -12.24
CA ALA A 158 -16.92 9.70 -13.62
C ALA A 158 -15.38 9.79 -13.73
N ARG A 159 -14.75 10.63 -12.89
CA ARG A 159 -13.28 10.79 -12.84
C ARG A 159 -12.62 9.49 -12.35
N TYR A 160 -13.19 8.84 -11.33
CA TYR A 160 -12.71 7.53 -10.86
C TYR A 160 -12.70 6.49 -12.00
N GLY A 161 -13.80 6.37 -12.75
CA GLY A 161 -13.90 5.45 -13.88
C GLY A 161 -12.95 5.79 -15.04
N GLU A 162 -12.73 7.08 -15.31
CA GLU A 162 -11.76 7.53 -16.30
C GLU A 162 -10.33 7.14 -15.93
N MET A 163 -9.92 7.38 -14.68
CA MET A 163 -8.58 7.03 -14.20
C MET A 163 -8.34 5.53 -14.24
N ASN A 164 -9.32 4.72 -13.82
CA ASN A 164 -9.20 3.27 -13.90
C ASN A 164 -8.99 2.77 -15.33
N ARG A 165 -9.72 3.31 -16.31
CA ARG A 165 -9.52 2.94 -17.72
C ARG A 165 -8.17 3.40 -18.25
N ALA A 166 -7.75 4.62 -17.90
CA ALA A 166 -6.48 5.18 -18.34
C ALA A 166 -5.28 4.38 -17.79
N ILE A 167 -5.31 4.01 -16.50
CA ILE A 167 -4.27 3.17 -15.88
C ILE A 167 -4.27 1.79 -16.53
N ALA A 168 -5.43 1.12 -16.60
CA ALA A 168 -5.53 -0.22 -17.18
C ALA A 168 -5.04 -0.29 -18.65
N GLY A 169 -5.26 0.77 -19.44
CA GLY A 169 -4.79 0.86 -20.82
C GLY A 169 -3.27 0.99 -20.98
N LEU A 170 -2.53 1.33 -19.92
CA LEU A 170 -1.07 1.45 -19.91
C LEU A 170 -0.37 0.24 -19.27
N LEU A 171 -1.13 -0.67 -18.67
CA LEU A 171 -0.59 -1.87 -18.03
C LEU A 171 -0.57 -3.05 -19.01
N SER A 172 0.35 -3.98 -18.77
CA SER A 172 0.30 -5.29 -19.44
C SER A 172 -1.02 -6.00 -19.08
N PRO A 173 -1.63 -6.78 -19.99
CA PRO A 173 -2.79 -7.62 -19.66
C PRO A 173 -2.55 -8.61 -18.50
N SER A 174 -1.29 -8.93 -18.23
CA SER A 174 -0.86 -9.80 -17.12
C SER A 174 -0.56 -9.07 -15.81
N ALA A 175 -0.58 -7.72 -15.80
CA ALA A 175 -0.29 -6.94 -14.62
C ALA A 175 -1.46 -6.96 -13.65
N TYR A 176 -1.16 -7.03 -12.35
CA TYR A 176 -2.17 -6.94 -11.30
C TYR A 176 -2.73 -5.52 -11.21
N PHE A 177 -4.05 -5.33 -11.18
CA PHE A 177 -4.61 -4.00 -10.97
C PHE A 177 -5.78 -4.04 -9.98
N VAL A 178 -5.58 -3.38 -8.85
CA VAL A 178 -6.64 -3.12 -7.87
C VAL A 178 -6.87 -1.63 -7.77
N SER A 179 -8.13 -1.27 -7.73
CA SER A 179 -8.58 0.10 -7.55
C SER A 179 -9.62 0.15 -6.45
N SER A 180 -9.44 1.05 -5.50
CA SER A 180 -10.35 1.26 -4.38
C SER A 180 -10.56 2.75 -4.11
N VAL A 181 -11.49 3.06 -3.21
CA VAL A 181 -11.71 4.38 -2.65
C VAL A 181 -11.32 4.36 -1.17
N TYR A 182 -10.77 5.48 -0.66
CA TYR A 182 -10.58 5.77 0.75
C TYR A 182 -11.22 7.12 1.11
N SER A 183 -12.27 7.10 1.93
CA SER A 183 -13.08 8.29 2.23
C SER A 183 -12.32 9.36 3.01
N ALA A 184 -11.47 8.94 3.95
CA ALA A 184 -10.64 9.82 4.78
C ALA A 184 -9.25 10.06 4.17
N SER A 185 -9.09 9.87 2.86
CA SER A 185 -7.82 10.09 2.18
C SER A 185 -7.33 11.53 2.33
N THR A 186 -6.04 11.69 2.61
CA THR A 186 -5.40 13.02 2.70
C THR A 186 -4.96 13.56 1.33
N ARG A 187 -5.04 12.73 0.29
CA ARG A 187 -4.71 13.04 -1.10
C ARG A 187 -5.89 12.72 -1.99
N GLU A 188 -6.03 13.45 -3.10
CA GLU A 188 -7.06 13.16 -4.10
C GLU A 188 -6.95 11.70 -4.59
N TYR A 189 -5.72 11.21 -4.74
CA TYR A 189 -5.44 9.84 -5.14
C TYR A 189 -4.02 9.48 -4.70
N ILE A 190 -3.79 8.19 -4.53
CA ILE A 190 -2.46 7.60 -4.37
C ILE A 190 -2.37 6.36 -5.25
N ALA A 191 -1.17 6.04 -5.69
CA ALA A 191 -0.88 4.79 -6.39
C ALA A 191 0.42 4.17 -5.89
N LEU A 192 0.41 2.85 -5.79
CA LEU A 192 1.57 2.03 -5.54
C LEU A 192 1.79 1.14 -6.76
N VAL A 193 2.95 1.26 -7.41
CA VAL A 193 3.27 0.53 -8.63
C VAL A 193 4.39 -0.46 -8.36
N GLY A 194 4.14 -1.74 -8.64
CA GLY A 194 5.18 -2.77 -8.61
C GLY A 194 5.94 -2.82 -9.93
N VAL A 195 7.26 -2.77 -9.87
CA VAL A 195 8.13 -2.68 -11.05
C VAL A 195 9.23 -3.74 -11.01
N ARG A 196 9.55 -4.33 -12.17
CA ARG A 196 10.75 -5.16 -12.37
C ARG A 196 11.93 -4.36 -12.93
N TYR A 197 13.13 -4.66 -12.47
CA TYR A 197 14.36 -4.16 -13.08
C TYR A 197 14.56 -4.75 -14.49
N PRO A 198 15.34 -4.07 -15.35
CA PRO A 198 15.64 -4.55 -16.70
C PRO A 198 16.46 -5.84 -16.70
#